data_AF-A0A166HZL9-F1
#
_entry.id   AF-A0A166HZL9-F1
#
_cell.length_a   1.000
_cell.length_b   1.000
_cell.length_c   1.000
_cell.angle_alpha   90.00
_cell.angle_beta   90.00
_cell.angle_gamma   90.00
#
_symmetry.space_group_name_H-M   'P 1'
#
loop_
_entity.id
_entity.type
_entity.pdbx_description
1 polymer ?
#
loop_
_entity_poly.entity_id
_entity_poly.type
_entity_poly.pdbx_seq_one_letter_code
_entity_poly.pdbx_strand_id
1 'polypeptide(L)'
;MRETLRSLEELFISGKDNFWASVMHSLLNELDASLHPEDISNLSRKIIHMYGGMGTFGDAIIYSNGKYPRELNNDLSLLRTQLYKIANHLA
;
A
#
# COMPACT_ATOMS: atom_id res chain seq x y z
N MET A 1 9.11 5.34 1.71
CA MET A 1 7.63 5.39 1.65
C MET A 1 7.17 5.52 0.20
N ARG A 2 7.54 6.61 -0.49
CA ARG A 2 7.17 6.87 -1.89
C ARG A 2 7.43 5.69 -2.84
N GLU A 3 8.65 5.17 -2.86
CA GLU A 3 9.02 4.04 -3.73
C GLU A 3 8.17 2.80 -3.46
N THR A 4 7.97 2.46 -2.18
CA THR A 4 7.13 1.32 -1.78
C THR A 4 5.67 1.49 -2.20
N LEU A 5 5.10 2.69 -2.06
CA LEU A 5 3.74 2.99 -2.52
C LEU A 5 3.63 2.87 -4.05
N ARG A 6 4.64 3.35 -4.79
CA ARG A 6 4.68 3.25 -6.25
C ARG A 6 4.77 1.80 -6.73
N SER A 7 5.65 1.01 -6.12
CA SER A 7 5.74 -0.42 -6.44
C SER A 7 4.45 -1.17 -6.12
N LEU A 8 3.75 -0.81 -5.04
CA LEU A 8 2.43 -1.38 -4.73
C LEU A 8 1.38 -0.98 -5.77
N GLU A 9 1.32 0.30 -6.17
CA GLU A 9 0.43 0.78 -7.23
C GLU A 9 0.63 -0.01 -8.52
N GLU A 10 1.88 -0.11 -9.00
CA GLU A 10 2.25 -0.86 -10.21
C GLU A 10 1.88 -2.34 -10.11
N LEU A 11 2.12 -2.94 -8.94
CA LEU A 11 1.78 -4.33 -8.66
C LEU A 11 0.26 -4.57 -8.72
N PHE A 12 -0.57 -3.69 -8.14
CA PHE A 12 -2.02 -3.80 -8.24
C PHE A 12 -2.54 -3.51 -9.66
N ILE A 13 -1.95 -2.57 -10.39
CA ILE A 13 -2.26 -2.34 -11.81
C ILE A 13 -2.00 -3.61 -12.63
N SER A 14 -0.84 -4.25 -12.43
CA SER A 14 -0.50 -5.51 -13.11
C SER A 14 -1.45 -6.64 -12.75
N GLY A 15 -1.92 -6.65 -11.49
CA GLY A 15 -2.94 -7.56 -10.97
C GLY A 15 -4.36 -7.25 -11.43
N LYS A 16 -4.58 -6.13 -12.14
CA LYS A 16 -5.90 -5.59 -12.52
C LYS A 16 -6.82 -5.31 -11.32
N ASP A 17 -6.23 -5.04 -10.16
CA ASP A 17 -6.95 -4.62 -8.96
C ASP A 17 -7.02 -3.09 -8.92
N ASN A 18 -8.04 -2.54 -9.57
CA ASN A 18 -8.23 -1.10 -9.68
C ASN A 18 -8.50 -0.42 -8.33
N PHE A 19 -9.06 -1.15 -7.35
CA PHE A 19 -9.37 -0.59 -6.05
C PHE A 19 -8.08 -0.26 -5.30
N TRP A 20 -7.23 -1.26 -5.10
CA TRP A 20 -5.98 -1.04 -4.37
C TRP A 20 -4.98 -0.18 -5.15
N ALA A 21 -4.96 -0.26 -6.48
CA ALA A 21 -4.19 0.67 -7.30
C ALA A 21 -4.59 2.13 -7.04
N SER A 22 -5.89 2.43 -7.03
CA SER A 22 -6.41 3.77 -6.75
C SER A 22 -6.09 4.24 -5.31
N VAL A 23 -6.16 3.33 -4.34
CA VAL A 23 -5.77 3.64 -2.95
C VAL A 23 -4.29 4.02 -2.87
N MET A 24 -3.39 3.25 -3.51
CA MET A 24 -1.95 3.57 -3.51
C MET A 24 -1.67 4.90 -4.22
N HIS A 25 -2.34 5.15 -5.34
CA HIS A 25 -2.27 6.42 -6.06
C HIS A 25 -2.67 7.62 -5.19
N SER A 26 -3.77 7.49 -4.44
CA SER A 26 -4.24 8.52 -3.51
C SER A 26 -3.22 8.81 -2.40
N LEU A 27 -2.62 7.76 -1.82
CA LEU A 27 -1.56 7.92 -0.81
C LEU A 27 -0.30 8.60 -1.36
N LEU A 28 0.06 8.33 -2.63
CA LEU A 28 1.16 9.02 -3.31
C LEU A 28 0.87 10.51 -3.47
N ASN A 29 -0.34 10.87 -3.90
CA ASN A 29 -0.73 12.27 -4.05
C ASN A 29 -0.73 13.01 -2.70
N GLU A 30 -1.18 12.37 -1.63
CA GLU A 30 -1.14 12.93 -0.27
C GLU A 30 0.30 13.10 0.24
N LEU A 31 1.18 12.13 -0.04
CA LEU A 31 2.60 12.24 0.27
C LEU A 31 3.27 13.39 -0.49
N ASP A 32 2.90 13.58 -1.76
CA ASP A 32 3.46 14.63 -2.62
C ASP A 32 2.97 16.03 -2.22
N ALA A 33 1.76 16.11 -1.66
CA ALA A 33 1.19 17.34 -1.12
C ALA A 33 1.66 17.68 0.29
N SER A 34 2.38 16.78 0.97
CA SER A 34 2.88 16.98 2.33
C SER A 34 3.99 18.03 2.36
N LEU A 35 3.80 19.13 3.09
CA LEU A 35 4.75 20.24 3.17
C LEU A 35 5.51 20.25 4.50
N HIS A 36 4.94 19.62 5.53
CA HIS A 36 5.49 19.59 6.87
C HIS A 36 5.69 18.15 7.37
N PRO A 37 6.65 17.92 8.30
CA PRO A 37 6.85 16.60 8.90
C PRO A 37 5.59 16.02 9.57
N GLU A 38 4.71 16.88 10.08
CA GLU A 38 3.44 16.47 10.69
C GLU A 38 2.48 15.84 9.66
N ASP A 39 2.46 16.33 8.42
CA ASP A 39 1.66 15.75 7.34
C ASP A 39 2.09 14.30 7.06
N ILE A 40 3.41 14.08 7.00
CA ILE A 40 4.00 12.75 6.81
C ILE A 40 3.67 11.84 7.99
N SER A 41 3.71 12.35 9.23
CA SER A 41 3.36 11.59 10.43
C SER A 41 1.86 11.20 10.44
N ASN A 42 0.97 12.13 10.07
CA ASN A 42 -0.46 11.86 9.95
C ASN A 42 -0.78 10.84 8.85
N LEU A 43 -0.15 10.98 7.67
CA LEU A 43 -0.24 10.00 6.59
C LEU A 43 0.27 8.63 7.05
N SER A 44 1.35 8.59 7.82
CA SER A 44 1.90 7.34 8.36
C SER A 44 0.91 6.63 9.29
N ARG A 45 0.25 7.37 10.19
CA ARG A 45 -0.81 6.82 11.05
C ARG A 45 -1.99 6.30 10.24
N LYS A 46 -2.42 7.04 9.21
CA LYS A 46 -3.46 6.61 8.27
C LYS A 46 -3.10 5.29 7.59
N ILE A 47 -1.86 5.18 7.09
CA ILE A 47 -1.35 3.93 6.49
C ILE A 47 -1.39 2.79 7.51
N ILE A 48 -0.94 3.00 8.76
CA ILE A 48 -0.99 1.96 9.81
C ILE A 48 -2.43 1.49 10.05
N HIS A 49 -3.40 2.41 10.07
CA HIS A 49 -4.80 2.07 10.32
C HIS A 49 -5.41 1.22 9.20
N MET A 50 -4.89 1.31 7.96
CA MET A 50 -5.32 0.46 6.85
C MET A 50 -4.99 -1.03 7.04
N TYR A 51 -4.16 -1.39 8.03
CA TYR A 51 -3.81 -2.78 8.34
C TYR A 51 -4.67 -3.38 9.46
N GLY A 52 -5.52 -2.60 10.12
CA GLY A 52 -6.26 -3.03 11.31
C GLY A 52 -7.71 -3.43 10.99
N GLY A 53 -8.06 -4.71 11.21
CA GLY A 53 -9.42 -5.25 11.01
C GLY A 53 -9.51 -6.35 9.94
N MET A 54 -10.70 -6.91 9.77
CA MET A 54 -11.00 -7.96 8.77
C MET A 54 -11.43 -7.32 7.43
N GLY A 55 -10.86 -7.75 6.31
CA GLY A 55 -11.10 -7.16 4.98
C GLY A 55 -10.25 -5.93 4.69
N THR A 56 -9.09 -5.80 5.34
CA THR A 56 -8.24 -4.60 5.27
C THR A 56 -7.11 -4.75 4.28
N PHE A 57 -6.20 -3.78 4.18
CA PHE A 57 -5.01 -3.91 3.34
C PHE A 57 -4.13 -5.11 3.75
N GLY A 58 -4.18 -5.48 5.04
CA GLY A 58 -3.56 -6.69 5.57
C GLY A 58 -4.08 -7.98 4.93
N ASP A 59 -5.31 -7.96 4.42
CA ASP A 59 -5.98 -9.12 3.80
C ASP A 59 -5.99 -9.05 2.26
N ALA A 60 -5.44 -7.98 1.68
CA ALA A 60 -5.39 -7.81 0.23
C ALA A 60 -4.66 -9.00 -0.42
N ILE A 61 -5.32 -9.59 -1.41
CA ILE A 61 -4.84 -10.70 -2.23
C ILE A 61 -5.18 -10.39 -3.67
N ILE A 62 -4.22 -10.59 -4.57
CA ILE A 62 -4.45 -10.42 -6.00
C ILE A 62 -4.87 -11.76 -6.61
N TYR A 63 -6.01 -11.74 -7.29
CA TYR A 63 -6.47 -12.81 -8.17
C TYR A 63 -6.44 -12.33 -9.62
N SER A 64 -5.84 -13.13 -10.50
CA SER A 64 -5.82 -12.84 -11.94
C SER A 64 -6.44 -14.00 -12.70
N ASN A 65 -7.53 -13.73 -13.43
CA ASN A 65 -8.30 -14.72 -14.18
C ASN A 65 -8.68 -15.96 -13.35
N GLY A 66 -9.11 -15.76 -12.10
CA GLY A 66 -9.50 -16.85 -11.19
C GLY A 66 -8.32 -17.68 -10.65
N LYS A 67 -7.08 -17.29 -10.92
CA LYS A 67 -5.87 -17.94 -10.39
C LYS A 67 -5.21 -17.06 -9.34
N TYR A 68 -4.50 -17.71 -8.42
CA TYR A 68 -3.64 -17.07 -7.44
C TYR A 68 -2.20 -17.01 -7.98
N PRO A 69 -1.73 -15.87 -8.53
CA PRO A 69 -0.35 -15.73 -8.96
C PRO A 69 0.56 -15.66 -7.72
N ARG A 70 1.30 -16.75 -7.45
CA ARG A 70 2.14 -16.86 -6.25
C ARG A 70 3.22 -15.79 -6.16
N GLU A 71 3.95 -15.56 -7.24
CA GLU A 71 5.05 -14.58 -7.27
C GLU A 71 4.53 -13.17 -6.97
N LEU A 72 3.46 -12.76 -7.65
CA LEU A 72 2.85 -11.44 -7.44
C LEU A 72 2.35 -11.24 -6.00
N ASN A 73 1.77 -12.27 -5.39
CA ASN A 73 1.32 -12.18 -3.99
C ASN A 73 2.48 -12.27 -2.99
N ASN A 74 3.60 -12.90 -3.34
CA ASN A 74 4.82 -12.84 -2.54
C ASN A 74 5.40 -11.42 -2.55
N ASP A 75 5.47 -10.79 -3.72
CA ASP A 75 5.91 -9.41 -3.87
C ASP A 75 5.00 -8.44 -3.10
N LEU A 76 3.68 -8.64 -3.19
CA LEU A 76 2.69 -7.91 -2.38
C LEU A 76 2.99 -8.04 -0.89
N SER A 77 3.23 -9.26 -0.40
CA SER A 77 3.52 -9.51 1.01
C SER A 77 4.79 -8.78 1.48
N LEU A 78 5.84 -8.78 0.66
CA LEU A 78 7.10 -8.08 0.95
C LEU A 78 6.90 -6.56 1.00
N LEU A 79 6.30 -5.99 -0.05
CA LEU A 79 6.06 -4.55 -0.15
C LEU A 79 5.11 -4.05 0.94
N ARG A 80 4.05 -4.80 1.22
CA ARG A 80 3.12 -4.49 2.32
C ARG A 80 3.83 -4.49 3.67
N THR A 81 4.70 -5.45 3.92
CA THR A 81 5.51 -5.48 5.16
C THR A 81 6.44 -4.28 5.24
N GLN A 82 7.10 -3.92 4.13
CA GLN A 82 7.99 -2.77 4.07
C GLN A 82 7.25 -1.45 4.33
N LEU A 83 6.07 -1.26 3.72
CA LEU A 83 5.27 -0.06 3.91
C LEU A 83 4.86 0.10 5.37
N TYR A 84 4.42 -0.97 6.03
CA TYR A 84 4.05 -0.96 7.44
C TYR A 84 5.23 -0.55 8.34
N LYS A 85 6.42 -1.13 8.11
CA LYS A 85 7.63 -0.79 8.86
C LYS A 85 8.01 0.68 8.71
N ILE A 86 7.96 1.20 7.48
CA ILE A 86 8.26 2.61 7.21
C ILE A 86 7.24 3.52 7.90
N ALA A 87 5.93 3.21 7.78
CA ALA A 87 4.88 4.00 8.41
C ALA A 87 5.01 4.01 9.95
N ASN A 88 5.28 2.87 10.58
CA ASN A 88 5.51 2.82 12.04
C ASN A 88 6.71 3.62 12.49
N HIS A 89 7.74 3.78 11.65
CA HIS A 89 8.91 4.58 12.00
C HIS A 89 8.66 6.10 11.90
N LEU A 90 7.69 6.51 11.09
CA LEU A 90 7.39 7.92 10.80
C LEU A 90 6.15 8.46 11.56
N ALA A 91 5.35 7.57 12.15
CA ALA A 91 4.12 7.89 12.87
C ALA A 91 4.35 8.51 14.25
#